data_AF-A0A4Y2WK07-F1
#
_entry.id   AF-A0A4Y2WK07-F1
#
_cell.length_a   1.000
_cell.length_b   1.000
_cell.length_c   1.000
_cell.angle_alpha   90.00
_cell.angle_beta   90.00
_cell.angle_gamma   90.00
#
_symmetry.space_group_name_H-M   'P 1'
#
loop_
_entity.id
_entity.type
_entity.pdbx_description
1 polymer ?
#
loop_
_entity_poly.entity_id
_entity_poly.type
_entity_poly.pdbx_seq_one_letter_code
_entity_poly.pdbx_strand_id
1 'polypeptide(L)'
;MYLCLHEKDLKLKAHCPFFATGNGKLECDGTVKHLARKQSLQHLDRQITTTSELFEFCKKKILPNISSKEVVDSTRLTLESHIKYAQTLSEIRLFHNFQPIDDLGMIEARRISSDGKPALTFNLLNKQQTLLVKMKDLYPGSFIGCIYDNLWYFGMVNVEEEDVTVKFLHPHGPSQ
;
A
#
# COMPACT_ATOMS: atom_id res chain seq x y z
N MET A 1 5.67 0.58 -2.03
CA MET A 1 5.18 1.43 -3.14
C MET A 1 5.33 2.87 -2.69
N TYR A 2 5.95 3.73 -3.51
CA TYR A 2 6.16 5.14 -3.22
C TYR A 2 4.92 5.93 -3.63
N LEU A 3 3.97 6.11 -2.72
CA LEU A 3 2.64 6.66 -3.03
C LEU A 3 2.58 8.19 -2.88
N CYS A 4 3.03 8.73 -1.74
CA CYS A 4 2.84 10.14 -1.37
C CYS A 4 3.52 11.14 -2.30
N LEU A 5 4.69 10.81 -2.82
CA LEU A 5 5.51 11.74 -3.60
C LEU A 5 5.56 11.38 -5.09
N HIS A 6 4.78 10.37 -5.51
CA HIS A 6 4.72 9.91 -6.90
C HIS A 6 4.32 11.04 -7.86
N GLU A 7 3.29 11.80 -7.50
CA GLU A 7 2.79 12.91 -8.33
C GLU A 7 3.82 14.04 -8.42
N LYS A 8 4.56 14.33 -7.35
CA LYS A 8 5.60 15.35 -7.34
C LYS A 8 6.81 14.97 -8.20
N ASP A 9 7.30 13.75 -8.04
CA ASP A 9 8.53 13.30 -8.70
C ASP A 9 8.31 12.98 -10.17
N LEU A 10 7.16 12.39 -10.52
CA LEU A 10 6.87 11.94 -11.87
C LEU A 10 5.92 12.87 -12.63
N LYS A 11 5.33 13.88 -11.96
CA LYS A 11 4.27 14.74 -12.52
C LYS A 11 3.10 13.92 -13.06
N LEU A 12 2.90 12.73 -12.48
CA LEU A 12 1.89 11.77 -12.87
C LEU A 12 1.01 11.46 -11.67
N LYS A 13 -0.26 11.82 -11.78
CA LYS A 13 -1.27 11.45 -10.80
C LYS A 13 -1.68 10.00 -11.02
N ALA A 14 -1.20 9.11 -10.17
CA ALA A 14 -1.56 7.70 -10.19
C ALA A 14 -2.60 7.41 -9.12
N HIS A 15 -3.71 6.79 -9.52
CA HIS A 15 -4.65 6.17 -8.60
C HIS A 15 -4.37 4.67 -8.63
N CYS A 16 -4.06 4.07 -7.48
CA CYS A 16 -3.67 2.67 -7.39
C CYS A 16 -4.78 1.83 -6.71
N PRO A 17 -5.78 1.37 -7.48
CA PRO A 17 -6.67 0.33 -7.02
C PRO A 17 -5.91 -1.01 -7.03
N PHE A 18 -5.72 -1.61 -5.86
CA PHE A 18 -5.24 -2.98 -5.73
C PHE A 18 -6.36 -3.93 -6.16
N PHE A 19 -6.20 -4.54 -7.33
CA PHE A 19 -7.06 -5.63 -7.77
C PHE A 19 -6.54 -6.94 -7.19
N ALA A 20 -7.36 -7.62 -6.39
CA ALA A 20 -7.07 -8.93 -5.79
C ALA A 20 -6.73 -10.04 -6.82
N THR A 21 -6.96 -9.81 -8.11
CA THR A 21 -6.71 -10.75 -9.21
C THR A 21 -5.40 -10.52 -9.97
N GLY A 22 -4.55 -9.59 -9.51
CA GLY A 22 -3.22 -9.37 -10.05
C GLY A 22 -2.27 -10.53 -9.75
N ASN A 23 -2.41 -11.65 -10.47
CA ASN A 23 -1.48 -12.78 -10.46
C ASN A 23 -0.09 -12.36 -10.95
N GLY A 24 0.70 -11.63 -10.15
CA GLY A 24 2.12 -11.34 -10.40
C GLY A 24 2.47 -10.66 -11.73
N LYS A 25 1.49 -10.27 -12.55
CA LYS A 25 1.70 -9.60 -13.83
C LYS A 25 1.79 -8.11 -13.55
N LEU A 26 2.94 -7.53 -13.91
CA LEU A 26 3.17 -6.09 -13.85
C LEU A 26 2.02 -5.35 -14.56
N GLU A 27 1.55 -4.25 -13.98
CA GLU A 27 0.43 -3.42 -14.46
C GLU A 27 0.60 -3.01 -15.94
N CYS A 28 1.84 -2.95 -16.43
CA CYS A 28 2.18 -2.63 -17.80
C CYS A 28 1.78 -3.73 -18.81
N ASP A 29 1.93 -5.02 -18.48
CA ASP A 29 1.70 -6.11 -19.43
C ASP A 29 0.21 -6.23 -19.81
N GLY A 30 -0.67 -6.11 -18.83
CA GLY A 30 -2.12 -6.10 -19.06
C GLY A 30 -2.58 -4.90 -19.89
N THR A 31 -2.00 -3.73 -19.62
CA THR A 31 -2.41 -2.47 -20.27
C THR A 31 -2.02 -2.42 -21.74
N VAL A 32 -0.78 -2.81 -22.10
CA VAL A 32 -0.36 -2.87 -23.51
C VAL A 32 -1.22 -3.84 -24.31
N LYS A 33 -1.46 -5.04 -23.76
CA LYS A 33 -2.32 -6.05 -24.40
C LYS A 33 -3.75 -5.56 -24.56
N HIS A 34 -4.28 -4.89 -23.54
CA HIS A 34 -5.63 -4.31 -23.61
C HIS A 34 -5.73 -3.22 -24.68
N LEU A 35 -4.76 -2.30 -24.75
CA LEU A 35 -4.73 -1.22 -25.74
C LEU A 35 -4.58 -1.74 -27.17
N ALA A 36 -3.71 -2.74 -27.38
CA ALA A 36 -3.53 -3.39 -28.67
C ALA A 36 -4.81 -4.12 -29.10
N ARG A 37 -5.41 -4.90 -28.20
CA ARG A 37 -6.69 -5.58 -28.46
C ARG A 37 -7.81 -4.59 -28.79
N LYS A 38 -7.92 -3.51 -28.02
CA LYS A 38 -8.92 -2.45 -28.27
C LYS A 38 -8.73 -1.82 -29.65
N GLN A 39 -7.49 -1.54 -30.04
CA GLN A 39 -7.19 -1.02 -31.38
C GLN A 39 -7.65 -1.98 -32.48
N SER A 40 -7.33 -3.28 -32.35
CA SER A 40 -7.74 -4.30 -33.33
C SER A 40 -9.26 -4.50 -33.39
N LEU A 41 -9.97 -4.33 -32.27
CA LEU A 41 -11.44 -4.43 -32.24
C LEU A 41 -12.15 -3.20 -32.82
N GLN A 42 -11.58 -2.00 -32.64
CA GLN A 42 -12.18 -0.75 -33.10
C GLN A 42 -11.89 -0.44 -34.57
N HIS A 43 -10.82 -1.02 -35.14
CA HIS A 43 -10.44 -0.85 -36.53
C HIS A 43 -10.22 -2.22 -37.18
N LEU A 44 -11.30 -2.80 -37.71
CA LEU A 44 -11.28 -4.09 -38.41
C LEU A 44 -10.29 -4.08 -39.58
N ASP A 45 -10.10 -2.93 -40.23
CA ASP A 45 -9.21 -2.77 -41.39
C ASP A 45 -7.73 -2.59 -41.00
N ARG A 46 -7.44 -2.41 -39.71
CA ARG A 46 -6.08 -2.17 -39.17
C ARG A 46 -5.82 -3.00 -37.91
N GLN A 47 -6.16 -4.28 -37.99
CA GLN A 47 -5.86 -5.21 -36.92
C GLN A 47 -4.37 -5.41 -36.77
N ILE A 48 -3.92 -5.42 -35.52
CA ILE A 48 -2.55 -5.82 -35.17
C ILE A 48 -2.54 -7.35 -35.18
N THR A 49 -1.95 -7.92 -36.23
CA THR A 49 -1.89 -9.38 -36.44
C THR A 49 -0.48 -9.93 -36.32
N THR A 50 0.53 -9.08 -36.52
CA THR A 50 1.94 -9.46 -36.41
C THR A 50 2.63 -8.79 -35.22
N THR A 51 3.75 -9.40 -34.79
CA THR A 51 4.62 -8.84 -33.75
C THR A 51 5.25 -7.51 -34.16
N SER A 52 5.59 -7.33 -35.45
CA SER A 52 6.13 -6.07 -35.97
C SER A 52 5.11 -4.93 -35.92
N GLU A 53 3.85 -5.21 -36.28
CA GLU A 53 2.75 -4.24 -36.16
C GLU A 53 2.49 -3.86 -34.69
N LEU A 54 2.57 -4.83 -33.79
CA LEU A 54 2.42 -4.59 -32.35
C LEU A 54 3.54 -3.67 -31.84
N PHE A 55 4.78 -3.90 -32.30
CA PHE A 55 5.92 -3.06 -31.95
C PHE A 55 5.73 -1.62 -32.44
N GLU A 56 5.36 -1.41 -33.71
CA GLU A 56 5.12 -0.07 -34.26
C GLU A 56 3.92 0.64 -33.61
N PHE A 57 2.87 -0.11 -33.27
CA PHE A 57 1.75 0.41 -32.48
C PHE A 57 2.20 0.89 -31.10
N CYS A 58 2.99 0.07 -30.40
CA CYS A 58 3.57 0.47 -29.11
C CYS A 58 4.49 1.68 -29.30
N LYS A 59 5.24 1.73 -30.40
CA LYS A 59 6.13 2.86 -30.72
C LYS A 59 5.41 4.17 -30.89
N LYS A 60 4.26 4.13 -31.57
CA LYS A 60 3.46 5.32 -31.84
C LYS A 60 2.60 5.75 -30.65
N LYS A 61 2.11 4.80 -29.84
CA LYS A 61 1.09 5.05 -28.81
C LYS A 61 1.62 5.04 -27.38
N ILE A 62 2.72 4.33 -27.13
CA ILE A 62 3.30 4.10 -25.80
C ILE A 62 4.71 4.71 -25.71
N LEU A 63 5.54 4.56 -26.76
CA LEU A 63 6.91 5.07 -26.80
C LEU A 63 7.09 6.58 -27.09
N PRO A 64 6.08 7.43 -27.41
CA PRO A 64 6.29 8.87 -27.34
C PRO A 64 6.70 9.36 -25.93
N ASN A 65 6.57 8.50 -24.91
CA ASN A 65 7.01 8.72 -23.55
C ASN A 65 8.39 8.10 -23.21
N ILE A 66 9.21 7.69 -24.20
CA ILE A 66 10.60 7.31 -23.90
C ILE A 66 11.38 8.58 -23.53
N SER A 67 11.66 8.74 -22.25
CA SER A 67 12.57 9.76 -21.75
C SER A 67 14.01 9.47 -22.18
N SER A 68 14.83 10.51 -22.34
CA SER A 68 16.26 10.34 -22.63
C SER A 68 16.94 9.53 -21.52
N LYS A 69 18.06 8.86 -21.86
CA LYS A 69 18.83 8.07 -20.88
C LYS A 69 19.19 8.88 -19.63
N GLU A 70 19.55 10.15 -19.81
CA GLU A 70 19.85 11.08 -18.71
C GLU A 70 18.66 11.35 -17.79
N VAL A 71 17.45 11.49 -18.35
CA VAL A 71 16.22 11.65 -17.57
C VAL A 71 15.89 10.35 -16.83
N VAL A 72 16.10 9.18 -17.45
CA VAL A 72 15.89 7.88 -16.80
C VAL A 72 16.87 7.70 -15.63
N ASP A 73 18.15 7.98 -15.84
CA ASP A 73 19.19 7.81 -14.82
C ASP A 73 19.02 8.79 -13.65
N SER A 74 18.66 10.06 -13.91
CA SER A 74 18.36 11.03 -12.83
C SER A 74 17.11 10.67 -12.03
N THR A 75 16.06 10.20 -12.71
CA THR A 75 14.83 9.70 -12.06
C THR A 75 15.14 8.46 -11.21
N ARG A 76 16.00 7.55 -11.71
CA ARG A 76 16.43 6.35 -10.98
C ARG A 76 17.14 6.72 -9.68
N LEU A 77 18.11 7.63 -9.72
CA LEU A 77 18.84 8.08 -8.53
C LEU A 77 17.91 8.72 -7.48
N THR A 78 16.94 9.52 -7.94
CA THR A 78 15.94 10.16 -7.09
C THR A 78 15.08 9.11 -6.39
N LEU A 79 14.54 8.16 -7.16
CA LEU A 79 13.72 7.06 -6.63
C LEU A 79 14.49 6.12 -5.70
N GLU A 80 15.75 5.78 -6.02
CA GLU A 80 16.61 4.97 -5.14
C GLU A 80 16.80 5.63 -3.78
N SER A 81 17.05 6.94 -3.76
CA SER A 81 17.19 7.72 -2.51
C SER A 81 15.91 7.69 -1.68
N HIS A 82 14.75 7.80 -2.33
CA HIS A 82 13.45 7.79 -1.66
C HIS A 82 13.03 6.41 -1.17
N ILE A 83 13.28 5.35 -1.95
CA ILE A 83 13.01 3.97 -1.56
C ILE A 83 13.81 3.59 -0.30
N LYS A 84 15.03 4.08 -0.15
CA LYS A 84 15.86 3.84 1.03
C LYS A 84 15.18 4.28 2.35
N TYR A 85 14.41 5.36 2.31
CA TYR A 85 13.68 5.90 3.46
C TYR A 85 12.18 5.56 3.44
N ALA A 86 11.73 4.81 2.42
CA ALA A 86 10.33 4.45 2.28
C ALA A 86 9.89 3.55 3.44
N GLN A 87 8.69 3.81 3.94
CA GLN A 87 8.08 3.00 4.98
C GLN A 87 7.11 2.00 4.36
N THR A 88 7.11 0.78 4.89
CA THR A 88 6.11 -0.23 4.55
C THR A 88 4.85 -0.01 5.35
N LEU A 89 3.69 0.03 4.68
CA LEU A 89 2.38 -0.03 5.32
C LEU A 89 2.10 -1.49 5.73
N SER A 90 1.67 -1.70 6.97
CA SER A 90 1.14 -2.97 7.44
C SER A 90 -0.31 -3.17 6.96
N GLU A 91 -0.81 -4.40 7.02
CA GLU A 91 -2.24 -4.73 6.78
C GLU A 91 -2.79 -4.41 5.39
N ILE A 92 -1.90 -4.30 4.39
CA ILE A 92 -2.29 -3.94 3.01
C ILE A 92 -3.32 -4.89 2.37
N ARG A 93 -3.47 -6.12 2.89
CA ARG A 93 -4.41 -7.13 2.38
C ARG A 93 -5.87 -6.84 2.74
N LEU A 94 -6.12 -5.97 3.71
CA LEU A 94 -7.47 -5.62 4.16
C LEU A 94 -8.14 -4.54 3.29
N PHE A 95 -7.38 -3.90 2.40
CA PHE A 95 -7.81 -2.73 1.65
C PHE A 95 -7.53 -2.90 0.16
N HIS A 96 -8.46 -2.44 -0.67
CA HIS A 96 -8.35 -2.50 -2.13
C HIS A 96 -7.83 -1.21 -2.75
N ASN A 97 -7.70 -0.14 -1.98
CA ASN A 97 -7.34 1.16 -2.50
C ASN A 97 -6.58 1.95 -1.45
N PHE A 98 -5.49 2.59 -1.88
CA PHE A 98 -4.71 3.51 -1.07
C PHE A 98 -4.56 4.82 -1.83
N GLN A 99 -4.88 5.92 -1.17
CA GLN A 99 -4.79 7.25 -1.73
C GLN A 99 -3.96 8.14 -0.79
N PRO A 100 -2.83 8.72 -1.25
CA PRO A 100 -2.12 9.71 -0.47
C PRO A 100 -2.98 10.97 -0.31
N ILE A 101 -3.05 11.49 0.91
CA ILE A 101 -3.66 12.80 1.21
C ILE A 101 -2.62 13.90 0.97
N ASP A 102 -1.37 13.65 1.36
CA ASP A 102 -0.27 14.60 1.27
C ASP A 102 1.08 13.92 0.97
N ASP A 103 2.06 14.77 0.69
CA ASP A 103 3.47 14.43 0.47
C ASP A 103 4.20 14.06 1.78
N LEU A 104 3.55 14.28 2.93
CA LEU A 104 4.14 14.12 4.26
C LEU A 104 4.03 12.69 4.76
N GLY A 105 3.07 11.90 4.27
CA GLY A 105 2.92 10.49 4.66
C GLY A 105 1.53 10.12 5.17
N MET A 106 0.55 10.99 4.97
CA MET A 106 -0.85 10.69 5.24
C MET A 106 -1.46 9.92 4.07
N ILE A 107 -2.01 8.73 4.34
CA ILE A 107 -2.58 7.85 3.32
C ILE A 107 -3.93 7.36 3.79
N GLU A 108 -4.97 7.57 2.99
CA GLU A 108 -6.27 6.94 3.19
C GLU A 108 -6.30 5.56 2.55
N ALA A 109 -7.00 4.63 3.19
CA ALA A 109 -7.27 3.31 2.66
C ALA A 109 -8.78 3.02 2.66
N ARG A 110 -9.24 2.37 1.59
CA ARG A 110 -10.63 1.95 1.43
C ARG A 110 -10.68 0.43 1.29
N ARG A 111 -11.70 -0.18 1.89
CA ARG A 111 -11.89 -1.63 1.80
C ARG A 111 -12.20 -2.02 0.36
N ILE A 112 -12.99 -1.21 -0.33
CA ILE A 112 -13.34 -1.39 -1.73
C ILE A 112 -13.12 -0.06 -2.47
N SER A 113 -12.65 -0.10 -3.72
CA SER A 113 -12.37 1.11 -4.51
C SER A 113 -13.58 2.02 -4.73
N SER A 114 -14.80 1.49 -4.61
CA SER A 114 -16.06 2.24 -4.74
C SER A 114 -16.52 2.91 -3.44
N ASP A 115 -15.85 2.67 -2.31
CA ASP A 115 -16.25 3.27 -1.04
C ASP A 115 -16.13 4.81 -1.13
N GLY A 116 -17.21 5.51 -0.79
CA GLY A 116 -17.25 6.98 -0.81
C GLY A 116 -16.47 7.63 0.34
N LYS A 117 -16.17 6.88 1.40
CA LYS A 117 -15.40 7.34 2.57
C LYS A 117 -14.24 6.38 2.84
N PRO A 118 -13.09 6.88 3.32
CA PRO A 118 -11.98 6.03 3.73
C PRO A 118 -12.39 5.15 4.92
N ALA A 119 -11.92 3.91 4.92
CA ALA A 119 -12.10 2.98 6.02
C ALA A 119 -11.03 3.18 7.10
N LEU A 120 -9.84 3.65 6.71
CA LEU A 120 -8.73 3.93 7.61
C LEU A 120 -7.84 5.04 7.05
N THR A 121 -7.18 5.80 7.92
CA THR A 121 -6.14 6.77 7.55
C THR A 121 -4.85 6.42 8.28
N PHE A 122 -3.78 6.22 7.53
CA PHE A 122 -2.44 6.00 8.01
C PHE A 122 -1.69 7.33 8.13
N ASN A 123 -0.92 7.48 9.20
CA ASN A 123 0.05 8.55 9.38
C ASN A 123 1.45 7.96 9.54
N LEU A 124 2.25 8.02 8.49
CA LEU A 124 3.59 7.44 8.45
C LEU A 124 4.68 8.31 9.13
N LEU A 125 4.36 9.55 9.51
CA LEU A 125 5.28 10.43 10.24
C LEU A 125 5.23 10.20 11.76
N ASN A 126 4.12 9.67 12.27
CA ASN A 126 3.96 9.35 13.69
C ASN A 126 4.65 8.02 14.05
N LYS A 127 5.95 7.93 13.82
CA LYS A 127 6.75 6.72 14.13
C LYS A 127 7.20 6.58 15.58
N GLN A 128 6.71 7.42 16.49
CA GLN A 128 7.00 7.29 17.93
C GLN A 128 5.77 7.61 18.79
N GLN A 129 4.62 7.06 18.43
CA GLN A 129 3.80 6.54 19.52
C GLN A 129 4.08 5.05 19.56
N THR A 130 5.04 4.64 20.40
CA THR A 130 4.66 3.61 21.36
C THR A 130 3.25 3.99 21.78
N LEU A 131 2.25 3.18 21.43
CA LEU A 131 0.90 3.33 21.93
C LEU A 131 1.06 3.23 23.44
N LEU A 132 1.38 4.36 24.08
CA LEU A 132 1.35 4.55 25.50
C LEU A 132 -0.14 4.44 25.77
N VAL A 133 -0.55 3.21 26.08
CA VAL A 133 -1.91 2.91 26.45
C VAL A 133 -2.21 3.81 27.65
N LYS A 134 -3.08 4.81 27.45
CA LYS A 134 -3.49 5.68 28.55
C LYS A 134 -4.51 4.90 29.36
N MET A 135 -4.61 5.17 30.66
CA MET A 135 -5.58 4.49 31.52
C MET A 135 -7.02 4.59 30.99
N LYS A 136 -7.37 5.70 30.33
CA LYS A 136 -8.67 5.92 29.68
C LYS A 136 -8.96 5.02 28.48
N ASP A 137 -7.94 4.41 27.89
CA ASP A 137 -8.06 3.53 26.71
C ASP A 137 -8.20 2.06 27.15
N LEU A 138 -8.06 1.77 28.45
CA LEU A 138 -8.20 0.45 29.05
C LEU A 138 -9.66 0.19 29.41
N TYR A 139 -10.21 -0.93 28.96
CA TYR A 139 -11.53 -1.40 29.34
C TYR A 139 -11.48 -2.91 29.68
N PRO A 140 -12.39 -3.41 30.55
CA PRO A 140 -12.43 -4.82 30.91
C PRO A 140 -12.50 -5.73 29.69
N GLY A 141 -11.65 -6.76 29.64
CA GLY A 141 -11.58 -7.72 28.54
C GLY A 141 -10.74 -7.29 27.33
N SER A 142 -10.18 -6.07 27.33
CA SER A 142 -9.19 -5.67 26.33
C SER A 142 -7.87 -6.43 26.52
N PHE A 143 -7.11 -6.60 25.44
CA PHE A 143 -5.80 -7.27 25.45
C PHE A 143 -4.68 -6.25 25.27
N ILE A 144 -3.65 -6.35 26.10
CA ILE A 144 -2.49 -5.46 26.08
C ILE A 144 -1.18 -6.24 26.17
N GLY A 145 -0.12 -5.66 25.60
CA GLY A 145 1.26 -6.06 25.86
C GLY A 145 1.83 -5.20 26.98
N CYS A 146 2.46 -5.80 27.99
CA CYS A 146 3.09 -5.09 29.09
C CYS A 146 4.46 -5.69 29.41
N ILE A 147 5.31 -4.90 30.07
CA ILE A 147 6.63 -5.34 30.53
C ILE A 147 6.56 -5.54 32.05
N TYR A 148 6.92 -6.74 32.50
CA TYR A 148 7.05 -7.10 33.91
C TYR A 148 8.36 -7.85 34.08
N ASP A 149 9.17 -7.53 35.10
CA ASP A 149 10.51 -8.12 35.30
C ASP A 149 11.41 -8.15 34.04
N ASN A 150 11.40 -7.07 33.26
CA ASN A 150 12.11 -6.94 31.97
C ASN A 150 11.73 -7.97 30.89
N LEU A 151 10.60 -8.67 31.06
CA LEU A 151 10.05 -9.59 30.08
C LEU A 151 8.73 -9.06 29.52
N TRP A 152 8.45 -9.39 28.27
CA TRP A 152 7.20 -9.03 27.61
C TRP A 152 6.13 -10.06 27.89
N TYR A 153 4.98 -9.59 28.36
CA TYR A 153 3.79 -10.39 28.59
C TYR A 153 2.62 -9.87 27.78
N PHE A 154 1.78 -10.79 27.32
CA PHE A 154 0.48 -10.48 26.75
C PHE A 154 -0.59 -10.82 27.78
N GLY A 155 -1.49 -9.90 28.06
CA GLY A 155 -2.46 -10.07 29.13
C GLY A 155 -3.80 -9.42 28.84
N MET A 156 -4.81 -9.88 29.56
CA MET A 156 -6.16 -9.34 29.51
C MET A 156 -6.38 -8.37 30.67
N VAL A 157 -6.97 -7.22 30.38
CA VAL A 157 -7.27 -6.16 31.33
C VAL A 157 -8.49 -6.53 32.17
N ASN A 158 -8.35 -6.45 33.48
CA ASN A 158 -9.43 -6.47 34.46
C ASN A 158 -9.42 -5.14 35.20
N VAL A 159 -10.50 -4.37 35.11
CA VAL A 159 -10.59 -3.06 35.78
C VAL A 159 -11.33 -3.24 37.09
N GLU A 160 -10.69 -2.88 38.20
CA GLU A 160 -11.28 -2.89 39.53
C GLU A 160 -11.24 -1.46 40.08
N GLU A 161 -12.38 -0.76 40.04
CA GLU A 161 -12.63 0.60 40.54
C GLU A 161 -11.55 1.67 40.24
N GLU A 162 -10.42 1.66 40.94
CA GLU A 162 -9.31 2.61 40.79
C GLU A 162 -8.01 1.99 40.24
N ASP A 163 -7.91 0.66 40.24
CA ASP A 163 -6.73 -0.10 39.80
C ASP A 163 -7.02 -0.94 38.54
N VAL A 164 -5.98 -1.14 37.74
CA VAL A 164 -6.02 -2.03 36.58
C VAL A 164 -5.17 -3.26 36.86
N THR A 165 -5.82 -4.42 36.92
CA THR A 165 -5.14 -5.71 37.02
C THR A 165 -5.01 -6.32 35.63
N VAL A 166 -3.83 -6.84 35.29
CA VAL A 166 -3.57 -7.49 34.01
C VAL A 166 -3.36 -8.98 34.24
N LYS A 167 -4.26 -9.81 33.72
CA LYS A 167 -4.14 -11.27 33.78
C LYS A 167 -3.29 -11.75 32.60
N PHE A 168 -2.07 -12.20 32.88
CA PHE A 168 -1.17 -12.71 31.83
C PHE A 168 -1.72 -13.98 31.20
N LEU A 169 -1.71 -14.01 29.86
CA LEU A 169 -1.99 -15.20 29.10
C LEU A 169 -0.79 -16.11 29.19
N HIS A 170 -1.04 -17.34 29.61
CA HIS A 170 -0.05 -18.40 29.56
C HIS A 170 -0.43 -19.30 28.39
N PRO A 171 0.54 -19.76 27.58
CA PRO A 171 0.25 -20.77 26.57
C PRO A 171 -0.39 -21.97 27.28
N HIS A 172 -1.48 -22.49 26.73
CA HIS A 172 -1.96 -23.79 27.18
C HIS A 172 -0.81 -24.77 26.99
N GLY A 173 -0.43 -25.46 28.07
CA GLY A 173 0.48 -26.59 27.99
C GLY A 173 -0.05 -27.61 26.97
N PRO A 174 0.80 -28.51 26.48
CA PRO A 174 0.36 -29.55 25.56
C PRO A 174 -0.88 -30.24 26.12
N SER A 175 -1.93 -30.33 25.32
CA SER A 175 -3.14 -31.05 25.67
C SER A 175 -2.77 -32.49 26.03
N GLN A 176 -3.11 -32.93 27.25
CA GLN A 176 -3.07 -34.34 27.62
C GLN A 176 -4.21 -35.10 26.95
#